data_AF-A0A220S4A1-F1
#
_entry.id   AF-A0A220S4A1-F1
#
_cell.length_a   1.000
_cell.length_b   1.000
_cell.length_c   1.000
_cell.angle_alpha   90.00
_cell.angle_beta   90.00
_cell.angle_gamma   90.00
#
_symmetry.space_group_name_H-M   'P 1'
#
loop_
_entity.id
_entity.type
_entity.pdbx_description
1 polymer ?
#
loop_
_entity_poly.entity_id
_entity_poly.type
_entity_poly.pdbx_seq_one_letter_code
_entity_poly.pdbx_strand_id
1 'polypeptide(L)'
;MKHAFILSDCDYPECDTKPFALLTANPTKMHHYVAQTEQRQHAHNADVGAQNQNVYRLPVGLFHKPYRGEADNVNIIANLAAKNLYTLTFVEGSPNQYNLESWFNRHESGYEDSCQLLRTLPAGRLKAPDAVWRILRLKLLGILRNPNNHKTLFAHRLHQAIRRQLPAVSREFVHLIRGREPKHIEAVMQDFGFTFTGYVDWLSNLYGMLSDGVSQPSLFEQMFRSAFDTPEAVKIELYRYPENSGLCLFNDRSFCIQESKKEISVGVNIAHDMFAVVHIKPDLWHALKNEFPHRQTRKQGEIHISDRNQTQRLTYNRLTVKQARAAVYGLSRNRHDYLPELP
;
A
#
# COMPACT_ATOMS: atom_id res chain seq x y z
N MET A 1 -11.02 12.62 -21.78
CA MET A 1 -12.08 13.45 -21.18
C MET A 1 -12.02 13.28 -19.66
N LYS A 2 -12.08 14.38 -18.89
CA LYS A 2 -12.19 14.31 -17.42
C LYS A 2 -13.66 14.30 -17.03
N HIS A 3 -14.02 13.59 -15.97
CA HIS A 3 -15.37 13.56 -15.42
C HIS A 3 -15.33 13.83 -13.93
N ALA A 4 -16.23 14.71 -13.47
CA ALA A 4 -16.45 14.99 -12.07
C ALA A 4 -17.71 14.25 -11.62
N PHE A 5 -17.67 13.62 -10.46
CA PHE A 5 -18.84 13.03 -9.83
C PHE A 5 -18.90 13.46 -8.37
N ILE A 6 -20.11 13.54 -7.85
CA ILE A 6 -20.37 14.06 -6.52
C ILE A 6 -20.11 12.95 -5.51
N LEU A 7 -19.33 13.24 -4.47
CA LEU A 7 -19.06 12.31 -3.38
C LEU A 7 -20.08 12.39 -2.24
N SER A 8 -20.85 13.49 -2.16
CA SER A 8 -21.84 13.78 -1.12
C SER A 8 -23.15 14.32 -1.69
N ASP A 9 -24.30 13.81 -1.24
CA ASP A 9 -25.61 14.36 -1.63
C ASP A 9 -25.97 15.68 -0.91
N CYS A 10 -25.10 16.26 -0.07
CA CYS A 10 -25.43 17.49 0.67
C CYS A 10 -25.69 18.70 -0.24
N ASP A 11 -26.83 19.34 -0.07
CA ASP A 11 -27.23 20.54 -0.81
C ASP A 11 -26.84 21.82 -0.06
N TYR A 12 -26.64 22.91 -0.79
CA TYR A 12 -26.39 24.24 -0.19
C TYR A 12 -27.63 24.70 0.60
N PRO A 13 -27.49 25.30 1.81
CA PRO A 13 -26.27 25.77 2.46
C PRO A 13 -25.68 24.83 3.52
N GLU A 14 -26.12 23.56 3.61
CA GLU A 14 -25.64 22.60 4.63
C GLU A 14 -24.17 22.20 4.44
N CYS A 15 -23.64 22.38 3.22
CA CYS A 15 -22.24 22.27 2.85
C CYS A 15 -21.80 23.53 2.09
N ASP A 16 -20.68 24.15 2.51
CA ASP A 16 -20.11 25.33 1.81
C ASP A 16 -19.78 25.06 0.34
N THR A 17 -19.44 23.81 -0.01
CA THR A 17 -19.25 23.32 -1.40
C THR A 17 -19.54 21.81 -1.50
N LYS A 18 -20.06 21.34 -2.66
CA LYS A 18 -20.23 19.90 -2.91
C LYS A 18 -18.87 19.27 -3.26
N PRO A 19 -18.35 18.33 -2.45
CA PRO A 19 -17.09 17.66 -2.74
C PRO A 19 -17.23 16.74 -3.96
N PHE A 20 -16.26 16.81 -4.86
CA PHE A 20 -16.24 16.01 -6.09
C PHE A 20 -14.89 15.33 -6.30
N ALA A 21 -14.88 14.30 -7.14
CA ALA A 21 -13.67 13.62 -7.60
C ALA A 21 -13.53 13.75 -9.11
N LEU A 22 -12.37 14.21 -9.56
CA LEU A 22 -12.07 14.45 -10.97
C LEU A 22 -11.19 13.32 -11.53
N LEU A 23 -11.77 12.47 -12.37
CA LEU A 23 -11.07 11.33 -12.96
C LEU A 23 -10.84 11.50 -14.45
N THR A 24 -9.71 10.98 -14.92
CA THR A 24 -9.40 10.83 -16.34
C THR A 24 -9.67 9.39 -16.74
N ALA A 25 -10.52 9.19 -17.74
CA ALA A 25 -10.78 7.85 -18.28
C ALA A 25 -9.52 7.24 -18.90
N ASN A 26 -9.32 5.94 -18.71
CA ASN A 26 -8.17 5.20 -19.24
C ASN A 26 -8.55 3.72 -19.50
N PRO A 27 -7.75 2.98 -20.30
CA PRO A 27 -8.08 1.61 -20.69
C PRO A 27 -7.61 0.53 -19.68
N THR A 28 -6.97 0.91 -18.56
CA THR A 28 -6.32 -0.03 -17.63
C THR A 28 -7.36 -0.86 -16.91
N LYS A 29 -7.45 -2.18 -17.21
CA LYS A 29 -8.41 -3.10 -16.59
C LYS A 29 -7.83 -3.87 -15.40
N MET A 30 -6.55 -4.22 -15.45
CA MET A 30 -5.88 -4.90 -14.36
C MET A 30 -5.35 -3.87 -13.38
N HIS A 31 -5.88 -3.90 -12.16
CA HIS A 31 -5.55 -2.92 -11.15
C HIS A 31 -4.71 -3.56 -10.04
N HIS A 32 -3.48 -3.07 -9.90
CA HIS A 32 -2.53 -3.56 -8.91
C HIS A 32 -2.87 -3.04 -7.51
N TYR A 33 -2.97 -3.95 -6.55
CA TYR A 33 -3.09 -3.59 -5.14
C TYR A 33 -1.74 -3.57 -4.42
N VAL A 34 -0.71 -4.17 -5.02
CA VAL A 34 0.70 -3.94 -4.70
C VAL A 34 1.38 -3.41 -5.96
N ALA A 35 2.04 -2.24 -5.88
CA ALA A 35 2.51 -1.55 -7.08
C ALA A 35 3.45 -2.42 -7.91
N GLN A 36 3.38 -2.32 -9.24
CA GLN A 36 4.34 -3.04 -10.08
C GLN A 36 5.77 -2.58 -9.81
N THR A 37 5.99 -1.27 -9.63
CA THR A 37 7.31 -0.70 -9.28
C THR A 37 7.87 -1.28 -7.98
N GLU A 38 7.02 -1.59 -6.99
CA GLU A 38 7.42 -2.31 -5.77
C GLU A 38 7.81 -3.76 -6.06
N GLN A 39 6.98 -4.49 -6.82
CA GLN A 39 7.24 -5.91 -7.15
C GLN A 39 8.52 -6.08 -7.97
N ARG A 40 8.82 -5.15 -8.88
CA ARG A 40 10.03 -5.18 -9.73
C ARG A 40 11.32 -5.08 -8.93
N GLN A 41 11.29 -4.48 -7.73
CA GLN A 41 12.45 -4.52 -6.83
C GLN A 41 12.77 -5.92 -6.30
N HIS A 42 11.99 -6.94 -6.65
CA HIS A 42 12.19 -8.35 -6.36
C HIS A 42 12.26 -9.22 -7.61
N ALA A 43 12.29 -8.63 -8.80
CA ALA A 43 12.33 -9.39 -10.03
C ALA A 43 13.61 -10.20 -10.12
N HIS A 44 13.50 -11.52 -10.34
CA HIS A 44 14.66 -12.40 -10.48
C HIS A 44 15.31 -12.31 -11.86
N ASN A 45 14.63 -11.65 -12.81
CA ASN A 45 15.07 -11.39 -14.17
C ASN A 45 14.99 -9.89 -14.49
N ALA A 46 15.76 -9.05 -13.79
CA ALA A 46 15.68 -7.59 -13.95
C ALA A 46 16.06 -7.09 -15.36
N ASP A 47 16.84 -7.86 -16.12
CA ASP A 47 17.39 -7.46 -17.44
C ASP A 47 16.36 -7.48 -18.58
N VAL A 48 15.17 -8.07 -18.36
CA VAL A 48 14.11 -8.06 -19.37
C VAL A 48 13.24 -6.80 -19.25
N GLY A 49 12.54 -6.45 -20.33
CA GLY A 49 11.58 -5.34 -20.32
C GLY A 49 10.53 -5.51 -19.21
N ALA A 50 10.08 -4.39 -18.64
CA ALA A 50 9.22 -4.34 -17.45
C ALA A 50 7.95 -5.21 -17.53
N GLN A 51 7.40 -5.41 -18.73
CA GLN A 51 6.24 -6.28 -19.01
C GLN A 51 6.51 -7.78 -18.90
N ASN A 52 7.78 -8.19 -18.93
CA ASN A 52 8.23 -9.58 -18.89
C ASN A 52 8.94 -9.94 -17.58
N GLN A 53 9.04 -8.97 -16.65
CA GLN A 53 9.66 -9.20 -15.35
C GLN A 53 8.75 -10.06 -14.48
N ASN A 54 9.38 -11.03 -13.81
CA ASN A 54 8.70 -11.97 -12.96
C ASN A 54 9.30 -11.96 -11.54
N VAL A 55 8.49 -12.36 -10.58
CA VAL A 55 8.89 -12.56 -9.19
C VAL A 55 8.53 -13.98 -8.76
N TYR A 56 9.28 -14.56 -7.81
CA TYR A 56 8.87 -15.83 -7.23
C TYR A 56 7.75 -15.61 -6.22
N ARG A 57 6.67 -16.37 -6.35
CA ARG A 57 5.59 -16.49 -5.36
C ARG A 57 5.80 -17.77 -4.57
N LEU A 58 6.07 -17.64 -3.28
CA LEU A 58 6.30 -18.75 -2.37
C LEU A 58 5.05 -18.92 -1.48
N PRO A 59 4.29 -20.02 -1.61
CA PRO A 59 3.16 -20.27 -0.72
C PRO A 59 3.62 -20.37 0.73
N VAL A 60 2.81 -19.89 1.68
CA VAL A 60 3.15 -19.88 3.11
C VAL A 60 3.47 -21.29 3.64
N GLY A 61 2.89 -22.34 3.04
CA GLY A 61 3.18 -23.74 3.33
C GLY A 61 4.67 -24.12 3.18
N LEU A 62 5.45 -23.40 2.38
CA LEU A 62 6.90 -23.64 2.25
C LEU A 62 7.69 -23.32 3.52
N PHE A 63 7.09 -22.57 4.46
CA PHE A 63 7.79 -22.07 5.65
C PHE A 63 7.27 -22.67 6.97
N HIS A 64 6.26 -23.54 6.93
CA HIS A 64 5.71 -24.21 8.11
C HIS A 64 5.77 -25.73 7.98
N LYS A 65 6.16 -26.43 9.05
CA LYS A 65 6.18 -27.90 9.06
C LYS A 65 4.74 -28.45 9.11
N PRO A 66 4.43 -29.54 8.37
CA PRO A 66 5.26 -30.16 7.33
C PRO A 66 5.35 -29.23 6.10
N TYR A 67 6.57 -28.97 5.63
CA TYR A 67 6.80 -28.06 4.50
C TYR A 67 6.09 -28.57 3.25
N ARG A 68 5.30 -27.70 2.60
CA ARG A 68 4.45 -28.06 1.45
C ARG A 68 4.38 -26.95 0.41
N GLY A 69 4.14 -27.34 -0.83
CA GLY A 69 4.03 -26.43 -1.98
C GLY A 69 5.38 -26.19 -2.65
N GLU A 70 5.35 -25.44 -3.74
CA GLU A 70 6.53 -25.08 -4.54
C GLU A 70 6.45 -23.59 -4.88
N ALA A 71 7.59 -22.97 -5.17
CA ALA A 71 7.64 -21.59 -5.60
C ALA A 71 7.17 -21.47 -7.06
N ASP A 72 6.20 -20.60 -7.31
CA ASP A 72 5.75 -20.28 -8.66
C ASP A 72 6.55 -19.11 -9.24
N ASN A 73 6.75 -19.14 -10.56
CA ASN A 73 7.28 -18.01 -11.30
C ASN A 73 6.11 -17.19 -11.89
N VAL A 74 5.82 -16.01 -11.34
CA VAL A 74 4.65 -15.22 -11.73
C VAL A 74 5.04 -13.90 -12.39
N ASN A 75 4.35 -13.54 -13.47
CA ASN A 75 4.58 -12.27 -14.17
C ASN A 75 3.94 -11.11 -13.40
N ILE A 76 4.72 -10.04 -13.18
CA ILE A 76 4.34 -8.87 -12.39
C ILE A 76 3.13 -8.12 -12.99
N ILE A 77 2.96 -8.15 -14.32
CA ILE A 77 1.87 -7.42 -15.00
C ILE A 77 0.47 -7.85 -14.54
N ALA A 78 0.33 -9.10 -14.07
CA ALA A 78 -0.94 -9.65 -13.59
C ALA A 78 -0.87 -10.08 -12.10
N ASN A 79 0.32 -10.08 -11.49
CA ASN A 79 0.49 -10.48 -10.11
C ASN A 79 0.05 -9.38 -9.14
N LEU A 80 -0.58 -9.79 -8.02
CA LEU A 80 -1.11 -8.88 -6.99
C LEU A 80 -1.98 -7.76 -7.58
N ALA A 81 -2.80 -8.15 -8.55
CA ALA A 81 -3.75 -7.31 -9.26
C ALA A 81 -5.11 -7.99 -9.35
N ALA A 82 -6.15 -7.20 -9.58
CA ALA A 82 -7.48 -7.70 -9.87
C ALA A 82 -8.15 -6.87 -10.97
N LYS A 83 -8.96 -7.53 -11.78
CA LYS A 83 -9.66 -6.88 -12.90
C LYS A 83 -10.72 -5.93 -12.35
N ASN A 84 -10.70 -4.66 -12.79
CA ASN A 84 -11.69 -3.62 -12.48
C ASN A 84 -11.88 -3.32 -10.98
N LEU A 85 -10.90 -3.67 -10.14
CA LEU A 85 -10.98 -3.52 -8.67
C LEU A 85 -11.29 -2.09 -8.21
N TYR A 86 -10.66 -1.09 -8.84
CA TYR A 86 -10.87 0.33 -8.54
C TYR A 86 -11.58 1.08 -9.66
N THR A 87 -12.31 0.39 -10.53
CA THR A 87 -13.19 1.08 -11.48
C THR A 87 -14.27 1.83 -10.69
N LEU A 88 -14.78 2.94 -11.21
CA LEU A 88 -16.00 3.63 -10.79
C LEU A 88 -17.14 3.27 -11.74
N THR A 89 -16.92 3.52 -13.03
CA THR A 89 -17.85 3.23 -14.13
C THR A 89 -17.10 3.16 -15.47
N PHE A 90 -17.78 2.68 -16.51
CA PHE A 90 -17.27 2.57 -17.87
C PHE A 90 -17.69 3.76 -18.72
N VAL A 91 -16.88 4.12 -19.71
CA VAL A 91 -17.25 5.12 -20.72
C VAL A 91 -18.09 4.46 -21.79
N GLU A 92 -19.27 5.00 -22.08
CA GLU A 92 -20.17 4.47 -23.09
C GLU A 92 -19.50 4.43 -24.48
N GLY A 93 -19.68 3.30 -25.19
CA GLY A 93 -19.09 3.10 -26.52
C GLY A 93 -17.55 3.04 -26.57
N SER A 94 -16.87 2.89 -25.43
CA SER A 94 -15.40 2.96 -25.34
C SER A 94 -14.82 1.83 -24.48
N PRO A 95 -13.58 1.36 -24.76
CA PRO A 95 -12.87 0.45 -23.86
C PRO A 95 -12.37 1.13 -22.57
N ASN A 96 -12.52 2.45 -22.46
CA ASN A 96 -12.03 3.23 -21.33
C ASN A 96 -12.97 3.18 -20.12
N GLN A 97 -12.38 3.40 -18.95
CA GLN A 97 -13.10 3.45 -17.68
C GLN A 97 -12.57 4.57 -16.79
N TYR A 98 -13.44 5.06 -15.91
CA TYR A 98 -13.04 5.96 -14.83
C TYR A 98 -12.61 5.11 -13.64
N ASN A 99 -11.32 5.16 -13.27
CA ASN A 99 -10.73 4.38 -12.18
C ASN A 99 -9.67 5.21 -11.42
N LEU A 100 -9.05 4.65 -10.39
CA LEU A 100 -8.01 5.30 -9.59
C LEU A 100 -6.59 5.26 -10.18
N GLU A 101 -6.37 4.66 -11.36
CA GLU A 101 -5.04 4.37 -11.90
C GLU A 101 -4.16 5.63 -12.03
N SER A 102 -4.71 6.69 -12.64
CA SER A 102 -3.98 7.95 -12.80
C SER A 102 -3.57 8.57 -11.46
N TRP A 103 -4.34 8.34 -10.40
CA TRP A 103 -4.05 8.86 -9.07
C TRP A 103 -2.99 8.03 -8.35
N PHE A 104 -3.00 6.71 -8.51
CA PHE A 104 -1.95 5.83 -7.99
C PHE A 104 -0.60 6.12 -8.64
N ASN A 105 -0.57 6.35 -9.96
CA ASN A 105 0.65 6.66 -10.71
C ASN A 105 1.42 7.87 -10.16
N ARG A 106 0.70 8.86 -9.59
CA ARG A 106 1.31 10.03 -8.91
C ARG A 106 2.18 9.64 -7.71
N HIS A 107 1.86 8.53 -7.05
CA HIS A 107 2.58 8.02 -5.88
C HIS A 107 3.59 6.92 -6.23
N GLU A 108 3.38 6.21 -7.33
CA GLU A 108 4.28 5.14 -7.80
C GLU A 108 5.52 5.69 -8.52
N SER A 109 5.41 6.88 -9.12
CA SER A 109 6.50 7.51 -9.86
C SER A 109 7.71 7.84 -8.98
N GLY A 110 8.91 7.46 -9.44
CA GLY A 110 10.18 7.70 -8.74
C GLY A 110 10.47 6.72 -7.59
N TYR A 111 9.73 5.61 -7.50
CA TYR A 111 9.98 4.58 -6.50
C TYR A 111 11.35 3.90 -6.71
N GLU A 112 11.67 3.51 -7.95
CA GLU A 112 12.94 2.89 -8.31
C GLU A 112 14.13 3.82 -8.02
N ASP A 113 14.05 5.09 -8.43
CA ASP A 113 15.07 6.10 -8.15
C ASP A 113 15.27 6.29 -6.65
N SER A 114 14.17 6.26 -5.88
CA SER A 114 14.23 6.37 -4.42
C SER A 114 14.91 5.14 -3.81
N CYS A 115 14.64 3.93 -4.31
CA CYS A 115 15.33 2.72 -3.87
C CYS A 115 16.83 2.82 -4.17
N GLN A 116 17.20 3.28 -5.36
CA GLN A 116 18.60 3.44 -5.73
C GLN A 116 19.31 4.48 -4.84
N LEU A 117 18.66 5.61 -4.55
CA LEU A 117 19.21 6.61 -3.64
C LEU A 117 19.40 6.03 -2.22
N LEU A 118 18.45 5.26 -1.70
CA LEU A 118 18.60 4.65 -0.37
C LEU A 118 19.78 3.67 -0.27
N ARG A 119 20.16 3.00 -1.37
CA ARG A 119 21.35 2.13 -1.40
C ARG A 119 22.65 2.91 -1.27
N THR A 120 22.72 4.16 -1.72
CA THR A 120 23.97 4.95 -1.74
C THR A 120 24.20 5.78 -0.47
N LEU A 121 23.20 5.91 0.40
CA LEU A 121 23.34 6.68 1.64
C LEU A 121 24.37 6.05 2.61
N PRO A 122 25.05 6.84 3.45
CA PRO A 122 25.87 6.29 4.51
C PRO A 122 25.01 5.60 5.59
N ALA A 123 25.56 4.57 6.23
CA ALA A 123 24.94 3.97 7.40
C ALA A 123 24.94 4.95 8.60
N GLY A 124 24.06 4.72 9.57
CA GLY A 124 23.92 5.53 10.78
C GLY A 124 22.68 6.43 10.77
N ARG A 125 22.70 7.44 11.65
CA ARG A 125 21.58 8.36 11.86
C ARG A 125 21.66 9.52 10.88
N LEU A 126 20.63 9.68 10.05
CA LEU A 126 20.52 10.75 9.08
C LEU A 126 19.18 11.48 9.23
N LYS A 127 19.14 12.74 8.79
CA LYS A 127 17.87 13.38 8.48
C LYS A 127 17.18 12.57 7.38
N ALA A 128 15.91 12.23 7.56
CA ALA A 128 15.19 11.42 6.60
C ALA A 128 15.09 12.14 5.23
N PRO A 129 15.66 11.57 4.15
CA PRO A 129 15.63 12.16 2.82
C PRO A 129 14.28 11.94 2.14
N ASP A 130 13.99 12.72 1.10
CA ASP A 130 12.74 12.64 0.34
C ASP A 130 12.45 11.26 -0.26
N ALA A 131 13.48 10.48 -0.57
CA ALA A 131 13.33 9.09 -1.02
C ALA A 131 12.60 8.22 0.01
N VAL A 132 12.91 8.35 1.29
CA VAL A 132 12.21 7.62 2.37
C VAL A 132 10.75 8.05 2.42
N TRP A 133 10.49 9.36 2.36
CA TRP A 133 9.13 9.88 2.41
C TRP A 133 8.29 9.48 1.20
N ARG A 134 8.90 9.34 0.02
CA ARG A 134 8.23 8.81 -1.17
C ARG A 134 7.87 7.34 -0.98
N ILE A 135 8.84 6.52 -0.55
CA ILE A 135 8.65 5.09 -0.32
C ILE A 135 7.59 4.84 0.75
N LEU A 136 7.72 5.43 1.95
CA LEU A 136 6.78 5.21 3.04
C LEU A 136 5.36 5.66 2.69
N ARG A 137 5.23 6.71 1.88
CA ARG A 137 3.93 7.16 1.39
C ARG A 137 3.31 6.14 0.44
N LEU A 138 4.06 5.64 -0.54
CA LEU A 138 3.55 4.58 -1.41
C LEU A 138 3.20 3.32 -0.60
N LYS A 139 4.01 2.95 0.40
CA LYS A 139 3.72 1.81 1.27
C LYS A 139 2.44 2.00 2.08
N LEU A 140 2.21 3.18 2.65
CA LEU A 140 0.96 3.49 3.35
C LEU A 140 -0.24 3.42 2.39
N LEU A 141 -0.12 3.98 1.18
CA LEU A 141 -1.14 3.86 0.15
C LEU A 141 -1.40 2.41 -0.23
N GLY A 142 -0.33 1.61 -0.40
CA GLY A 142 -0.38 0.17 -0.64
C GLY A 142 -1.14 -0.58 0.45
N ILE A 143 -0.93 -0.22 1.72
CA ILE A 143 -1.67 -0.80 2.85
C ILE A 143 -3.17 -0.52 2.74
N LEU A 144 -3.56 0.74 2.44
CA LEU A 144 -4.96 1.17 2.37
C LEU A 144 -5.69 0.68 1.10
N ARG A 145 -5.01 0.69 -0.05
CA ARG A 145 -5.60 0.24 -1.32
C ARG A 145 -5.62 -1.27 -1.48
N ASN A 146 -4.92 -2.02 -0.62
CA ASN A 146 -4.92 -3.47 -0.72
C ASN A 146 -6.20 -4.07 -0.15
N PRO A 147 -7.05 -4.70 -0.98
CA PRO A 147 -8.34 -5.22 -0.54
C PRO A 147 -8.18 -6.34 0.50
N ASN A 148 -7.04 -7.04 0.54
CA ASN A 148 -6.78 -8.05 1.58
C ASN A 148 -6.57 -7.44 2.99
N ASN A 149 -6.37 -6.13 3.06
CA ASN A 149 -6.07 -5.42 4.31
C ASN A 149 -7.30 -4.80 4.97
N HIS A 150 -8.45 -4.71 4.28
CA HIS A 150 -9.62 -3.96 4.77
C HIS A 150 -10.17 -4.42 6.14
N LYS A 151 -9.91 -5.68 6.52
CA LYS A 151 -10.26 -6.26 7.83
C LYS A 151 -9.11 -6.28 8.84
N THR A 152 -7.88 -5.94 8.44
CA THR A 152 -6.76 -5.84 9.39
C THR A 152 -7.04 -4.66 10.32
N LEU A 153 -6.85 -4.83 11.63
CA LEU A 153 -7.16 -3.77 12.60
C LEU A 153 -6.41 -2.48 12.30
N PHE A 154 -5.17 -2.57 11.81
CA PHE A 154 -4.35 -1.42 11.44
C PHE A 154 -4.98 -0.62 10.28
N ALA A 155 -5.19 -1.25 9.12
CA ALA A 155 -5.76 -0.54 7.96
C ALA A 155 -7.22 -0.15 8.19
N HIS A 156 -8.01 -0.99 8.87
CA HIS A 156 -9.39 -0.69 9.21
C HIS A 156 -9.51 0.60 10.05
N ARG A 157 -8.66 0.75 11.08
CA ARG A 157 -8.62 1.95 11.93
C ARG A 157 -8.24 3.20 11.16
N LEU A 158 -7.26 3.11 10.25
CA LEU A 158 -6.90 4.23 9.38
C LEU A 158 -8.03 4.60 8.41
N HIS A 159 -8.69 3.60 7.81
CA HIS A 159 -9.88 3.85 6.98
C HIS A 159 -11.01 4.51 7.78
N GLN A 160 -11.23 4.13 9.04
CA GLN A 160 -12.20 4.79 9.90
C GLN A 160 -11.83 6.25 10.18
N ALA A 161 -10.55 6.54 10.47
CA ALA A 161 -10.07 7.91 10.68
C ALA A 161 -10.34 8.80 9.47
N ILE A 162 -10.05 8.30 8.25
CA ILE A 162 -10.38 9.01 7.01
C ILE A 162 -11.89 9.19 6.86
N ARG A 163 -12.66 8.12 7.08
CA ARG A 163 -14.11 8.13 6.87
C ARG A 163 -14.82 9.16 7.74
N ARG A 164 -14.32 9.42 8.96
CA ARG A 164 -14.86 10.47 9.84
C ARG A 164 -14.70 11.89 9.28
N GLN A 165 -13.74 12.10 8.37
CA GLN A 165 -13.48 13.38 7.71
C GLN A 165 -14.05 13.45 6.29
N LEU A 166 -14.62 12.35 5.79
CA LEU A 166 -15.26 12.31 4.49
C LEU A 166 -16.76 12.59 4.63
N PRO A 167 -17.37 13.18 3.59
CA PRO A 167 -18.82 13.22 3.52
C PRO A 167 -19.42 11.80 3.46
N ALA A 168 -20.73 11.71 3.73
CA ALA A 168 -21.49 10.50 3.45
C ALA A 168 -21.44 10.17 1.95
N VAL A 169 -21.42 8.87 1.64
CA VAL A 169 -21.37 8.39 0.25
C VAL A 169 -22.64 8.78 -0.50
N SER A 170 -22.51 9.50 -1.61
CA SER A 170 -23.63 9.92 -2.46
C SER A 170 -24.36 8.73 -3.10
N ARG A 171 -25.66 8.89 -3.36
CA ARG A 171 -26.45 7.93 -4.14
C ARG A 171 -25.89 7.75 -5.56
N GLU A 172 -25.38 8.83 -6.16
CA GLU A 172 -24.74 8.79 -7.48
C GLU A 172 -23.55 7.81 -7.49
N PHE A 173 -22.65 7.92 -6.50
CA PHE A 173 -21.51 7.03 -6.39
C PHE A 173 -21.92 5.56 -6.29
N VAL A 174 -22.92 5.26 -5.46
CA VAL A 174 -23.47 3.90 -5.33
C VAL A 174 -24.10 3.42 -6.65
N HIS A 175 -24.84 4.29 -7.34
CA HIS A 175 -25.48 3.98 -8.61
C HIS A 175 -24.45 3.64 -9.70
N LEU A 176 -23.36 4.39 -9.79
CA LEU A 176 -22.27 4.12 -10.74
C LEU A 176 -21.61 2.76 -10.49
N ILE A 177 -21.43 2.36 -9.23
CA ILE A 177 -20.93 1.02 -8.89
C ILE A 177 -21.95 -0.05 -9.28
N ARG A 178 -23.23 0.13 -8.94
CA ARG A 178 -24.31 -0.83 -9.27
C ARG A 178 -24.54 -0.99 -10.77
N GLY A 179 -24.29 0.05 -11.55
CA GLY A 179 -24.44 0.03 -13.01
C GLY A 179 -23.38 -0.79 -13.75
N ARG A 180 -22.35 -1.31 -13.06
CA ARG A 180 -21.37 -2.21 -13.68
C ARG A 180 -21.95 -3.61 -13.85
N GLU A 181 -21.28 -4.41 -14.68
CA GLU A 181 -21.60 -5.83 -14.86
C GLU A 181 -21.60 -6.58 -13.52
N PRO A 182 -22.73 -7.16 -13.08
CA PRO A 182 -22.87 -7.77 -11.75
C PRO A 182 -21.83 -8.86 -11.46
N LYS A 183 -21.54 -9.71 -12.44
CA LYS A 183 -20.56 -10.81 -12.30
C LYS A 183 -19.16 -10.32 -11.93
N HIS A 184 -18.75 -9.15 -12.43
CA HIS A 184 -17.45 -8.58 -12.09
C HIS A 184 -17.41 -8.09 -10.63
N ILE A 185 -18.51 -7.50 -10.13
CA ILE A 185 -18.59 -7.06 -8.73
C ILE A 185 -18.63 -8.27 -7.80
N GLU A 186 -19.42 -9.30 -8.14
CA GLU A 186 -19.53 -10.55 -7.39
C GLU A 186 -18.17 -11.24 -7.24
N ALA A 187 -17.37 -11.31 -8.31
CA ALA A 187 -16.02 -11.86 -8.25
C ALA A 187 -15.13 -11.09 -7.27
N VAL A 188 -15.11 -9.75 -7.35
CA VAL A 188 -14.34 -8.91 -6.40
C VAL A 188 -14.79 -9.13 -4.95
N MET A 189 -16.10 -9.18 -4.71
CA MET A 189 -16.64 -9.43 -3.38
C MET A 189 -16.25 -10.80 -2.84
N GLN A 190 -16.30 -11.83 -3.67
CA GLN A 190 -15.92 -13.20 -3.31
C GLN A 190 -14.41 -13.31 -3.03
N ASP A 191 -13.57 -12.80 -3.93
CA ASP A 191 -12.11 -12.95 -3.87
C ASP A 191 -11.50 -12.29 -2.63
N PHE A 192 -12.08 -11.15 -2.22
CA PHE A 192 -11.58 -10.34 -1.11
C PHE A 192 -12.48 -10.37 0.13
N GLY A 193 -13.63 -11.04 0.07
CA GLY A 193 -14.54 -11.20 1.21
C GLY A 193 -15.26 -9.90 1.62
N PHE A 194 -15.66 -9.08 0.65
CA PHE A 194 -16.49 -7.90 0.87
C PHE A 194 -17.99 -8.24 0.85
N THR A 195 -18.78 -7.47 1.61
CA THR A 195 -20.20 -7.26 1.26
C THR A 195 -20.28 -6.16 0.20
N PHE A 196 -21.39 -6.03 -0.52
CA PHE A 196 -21.55 -4.94 -1.49
C PHE A 196 -21.34 -3.57 -0.85
N THR A 197 -21.99 -3.31 0.29
CA THR A 197 -21.81 -2.07 1.06
C THR A 197 -20.37 -1.90 1.53
N GLY A 198 -19.71 -2.97 1.99
CA GLY A 198 -18.32 -2.91 2.41
C GLY A 198 -17.35 -2.55 1.28
N TYR A 199 -17.59 -3.07 0.06
CA TYR A 199 -16.81 -2.73 -1.12
C TYR A 199 -17.05 -1.28 -1.56
N VAL A 200 -18.32 -0.84 -1.59
CA VAL A 200 -18.69 0.55 -1.89
C VAL A 200 -18.04 1.53 -0.91
N ASP A 201 -18.14 1.25 0.39
CA ASP A 201 -17.58 2.08 1.44
C ASP A 201 -16.05 2.18 1.32
N TRP A 202 -15.39 1.04 1.11
CA TRP A 202 -13.94 1.00 0.95
C TRP A 202 -13.50 1.77 -0.30
N LEU A 203 -14.17 1.55 -1.43
CA LEU A 203 -13.85 2.23 -2.69
C LEU A 203 -14.12 3.74 -2.60
N SER A 204 -15.25 4.14 -2.00
CA SER A 204 -15.58 5.55 -1.74
C SER A 204 -14.50 6.22 -0.89
N ASN A 205 -14.00 5.52 0.13
CA ASN A 205 -12.92 6.01 0.98
C ASN A 205 -11.64 6.27 0.17
N LEU A 206 -11.27 5.37 -0.76
CA LEU A 206 -10.12 5.58 -1.65
C LEU A 206 -10.31 6.77 -2.59
N TYR A 207 -11.50 6.94 -3.18
CA TYR A 207 -11.81 8.10 -4.03
C TYR A 207 -11.79 9.41 -3.24
N GLY A 208 -12.43 9.43 -2.07
CA GLY A 208 -12.49 10.60 -1.21
C GLY A 208 -11.10 11.00 -0.72
N MET A 209 -10.29 10.06 -0.25
CA MET A 209 -8.99 10.36 0.37
C MET A 209 -7.95 10.87 -0.63
N LEU A 210 -8.07 10.53 -1.91
CA LEU A 210 -7.13 10.89 -2.98
C LEU A 210 -7.61 12.07 -3.84
N SER A 211 -8.86 12.51 -3.68
CA SER A 211 -9.43 13.59 -4.47
C SER A 211 -8.99 14.96 -3.96
N ASP A 212 -8.38 15.74 -4.86
CA ASP A 212 -8.08 17.16 -4.62
C ASP A 212 -9.35 18.05 -4.68
N GLY A 213 -10.50 17.52 -5.11
CA GLY A 213 -11.80 18.20 -5.03
C GLY A 213 -12.51 18.01 -3.69
N VAL A 214 -11.98 17.15 -2.82
CA VAL A 214 -12.47 16.98 -1.43
C VAL A 214 -11.63 17.82 -0.47
N SER A 215 -10.32 17.77 -0.61
CA SER A 215 -9.40 18.57 0.21
C SER A 215 -8.08 18.81 -0.51
N GLN A 216 -7.46 19.97 -0.25
CA GLN A 216 -6.13 20.30 -0.78
C GLN A 216 -5.21 20.73 0.36
N PRO A 217 -4.13 19.99 0.66
CA PRO A 217 -3.73 18.71 0.05
C PRO A 217 -4.75 17.60 0.32
N SER A 218 -4.75 16.49 -0.44
CA SER A 218 -5.69 15.38 -0.24
C SER A 218 -5.64 14.82 1.20
N LEU A 219 -6.74 14.22 1.69
CA LEU A 219 -6.78 13.66 3.05
C LEU A 219 -5.71 12.59 3.26
N PHE A 220 -5.36 11.82 2.21
CA PHE A 220 -4.26 10.88 2.27
C PHE A 220 -2.92 11.57 2.57
N GLU A 221 -2.60 12.68 1.90
CA GLU A 221 -1.37 13.43 2.17
C GLU A 221 -1.42 14.11 3.54
N GLN A 222 -2.59 14.60 3.98
CA GLN A 222 -2.77 15.15 5.34
C GLN A 222 -2.49 14.09 6.42
N MET A 223 -3.06 12.90 6.29
CA MET A 223 -2.81 11.78 7.21
C MET A 223 -1.34 11.36 7.18
N PHE A 224 -0.76 11.22 5.99
CA PHE A 224 0.65 10.83 5.86
C PHE A 224 1.55 11.85 6.55
N ARG A 225 1.36 13.15 6.32
CA ARG A 225 2.17 14.19 6.97
C ARG A 225 1.94 14.24 8.48
N SER A 226 0.69 14.08 8.93
CA SER A 226 0.35 14.04 10.36
C SER A 226 1.05 12.89 11.09
N ALA A 227 1.29 11.77 10.41
CA ALA A 227 2.04 10.66 10.98
C ALA A 227 3.50 10.98 11.30
N PHE A 228 4.07 12.05 10.73
CA PHE A 228 5.48 12.44 10.91
C PHE A 228 5.63 13.92 11.34
N ASP A 229 4.57 14.53 11.87
CA ASP A 229 4.60 15.95 12.27
C ASP A 229 5.11 16.15 13.69
N THR A 230 4.95 15.13 14.55
CA THR A 230 5.40 15.20 15.95
C THR A 230 6.84 14.70 16.07
N PRO A 231 7.79 15.56 16.48
CA PRO A 231 9.18 15.16 16.69
C PRO A 231 9.28 13.97 17.66
N GLU A 232 10.18 13.03 17.36
CA GLU A 232 10.46 11.84 18.19
C GLU A 232 9.27 10.90 18.42
N ALA A 233 8.08 11.18 17.87
CA ALA A 233 6.94 10.29 17.97
C ALA A 233 7.03 9.10 17.00
N VAL A 234 7.89 9.24 15.98
CA VAL A 234 8.22 8.19 15.04
C VAL A 234 9.72 8.01 14.93
N LYS A 235 10.15 6.75 14.95
CA LYS A 235 11.51 6.32 14.59
C LYS A 235 11.43 5.47 13.32
N ILE A 236 12.28 5.77 12.34
CA ILE A 236 12.38 5.01 11.10
C ILE A 236 13.72 4.27 11.10
N GLU A 237 13.68 2.96 10.96
CA GLU A 237 14.87 2.12 10.77
C GLU A 237 14.85 1.54 9.36
N LEU A 238 15.96 1.66 8.64
CA LEU A 238 16.18 1.05 7.33
C LEU A 238 17.30 0.03 7.46
N TYR A 239 17.00 -1.20 7.09
CA TYR A 239 17.97 -2.28 7.06
C TYR A 239 18.32 -2.59 5.61
N ARG A 240 19.62 -2.60 5.30
CA ARG A 240 20.14 -2.88 3.96
C ARG A 240 21.09 -4.06 3.96
N TYR A 241 21.11 -4.79 2.86
CA TYR A 241 21.96 -5.96 2.66
C TYR A 241 22.69 -5.85 1.32
N PRO A 242 23.73 -4.98 1.23
CA PRO A 242 24.50 -4.80 0.01
C PRO A 242 25.02 -6.12 -0.54
N GLU A 243 25.20 -6.19 -1.86
CA GLU A 243 25.74 -7.37 -2.57
C GLU A 243 24.92 -8.64 -2.32
N ASN A 244 23.62 -8.51 -2.06
CA ASN A 244 22.72 -9.62 -1.74
C ASN A 244 23.18 -10.46 -0.54
N SER A 245 23.88 -9.85 0.43
CA SER A 245 24.27 -10.49 1.70
C SER A 245 23.09 -10.91 2.58
N GLY A 246 21.86 -10.64 2.16
CA GLY A 246 20.63 -11.13 2.78
C GLY A 246 19.39 -10.74 1.99
N LEU A 247 18.55 -11.73 1.65
CA LEU A 247 17.31 -11.48 0.93
C LEU A 247 16.13 -11.22 1.89
N CYS A 248 15.28 -10.28 1.47
CA CYS A 248 14.09 -9.82 2.18
C CYS A 248 12.84 -10.21 1.38
N LEU A 249 11.84 -10.73 2.09
CA LEU A 249 10.53 -11.05 1.51
C LEU A 249 9.59 -9.83 1.53
N PHE A 250 8.57 -9.86 0.69
CA PHE A 250 7.31 -9.14 0.92
C PHE A 250 6.13 -10.11 0.88
N ASN A 251 5.01 -9.76 1.50
CA ASN A 251 3.80 -10.59 1.47
C ASN A 251 2.70 -9.95 0.63
N ASP A 252 1.67 -10.72 0.32
CA ASP A 252 0.45 -10.27 -0.39
C ASP A 252 -0.38 -9.19 0.35
N ARG A 253 0.03 -8.78 1.55
CA ARG A 253 -0.50 -7.64 2.31
C ARG A 253 0.37 -6.39 2.22
N SER A 254 1.63 -6.50 1.77
CA SER A 254 2.67 -5.46 1.69
C SER A 254 3.19 -4.90 3.01
N PHE A 255 2.78 -5.44 4.16
CA PHE A 255 3.28 -5.00 5.47
C PHE A 255 3.22 -6.12 6.52
N CYS A 256 3.93 -5.90 7.61
CA CYS A 256 3.78 -6.65 8.86
C CYS A 256 3.68 -5.67 10.04
N ILE A 257 3.00 -6.09 11.09
CA ILE A 257 2.79 -5.27 12.30
C ILE A 257 3.24 -6.03 13.55
N GLN A 258 3.88 -5.31 14.46
CA GLN A 258 4.12 -5.77 15.82
C GLN A 258 3.66 -4.67 16.78
N GLU A 259 2.66 -4.97 17.61
CA GLU A 259 2.11 -4.05 18.60
C GLU A 259 2.55 -4.48 20.00
N SER A 260 3.01 -3.52 20.78
CA SER A 260 3.33 -3.68 22.20
C SER A 260 2.68 -2.57 23.01
N LYS A 261 2.74 -2.65 24.34
CA LYS A 261 2.29 -1.55 25.21
C LYS A 261 3.08 -0.26 25.01
N LYS A 262 4.30 -0.33 24.45
CA LYS A 262 5.22 0.80 24.34
C LYS A 262 5.26 1.45 22.96
N GLU A 263 4.89 0.71 21.91
CA GLU A 263 4.96 1.18 20.53
C GLU A 263 4.26 0.21 19.56
N ILE A 264 3.95 0.73 18.38
CA ILE A 264 3.55 -0.03 17.20
C ILE A 264 4.67 0.04 16.16
N SER A 265 5.18 -1.12 15.77
CA SER A 265 6.15 -1.26 14.69
C SER A 265 5.45 -1.72 13.42
N VAL A 266 5.62 -0.96 12.35
CA VAL A 266 5.12 -1.31 11.01
C VAL A 266 6.32 -1.63 10.13
N GLY A 267 6.48 -2.91 9.79
CA GLY A 267 7.51 -3.37 8.86
C GLY A 267 6.99 -3.31 7.42
N VAL A 268 7.76 -2.69 6.53
CA VAL A 268 7.46 -2.60 5.11
C VAL A 268 8.68 -2.99 4.30
N ASN A 269 8.47 -3.85 3.31
CA ASN A 269 9.52 -4.16 2.34
C ASN A 269 9.83 -2.91 1.49
N ILE A 270 11.08 -2.74 1.05
CA ILE A 270 11.45 -1.73 0.04
C ILE A 270 11.94 -2.41 -1.25
N ALA A 271 12.86 -3.36 -1.13
CA ALA A 271 13.44 -4.12 -2.21
C ALA A 271 13.85 -5.53 -1.72
N HIS A 272 14.38 -6.38 -2.59
CA HIS A 272 14.89 -7.70 -2.20
C HIS A 272 16.04 -7.63 -1.18
N ASP A 273 16.74 -6.50 -1.09
CA ASP A 273 17.90 -6.26 -0.23
C ASP A 273 17.64 -5.20 0.84
N MET A 274 16.40 -4.69 0.97
CA MET A 274 16.07 -3.62 1.90
C MET A 274 14.64 -3.70 2.45
N PHE A 275 14.49 -3.39 3.73
CA PHE A 275 13.19 -3.15 4.36
C PHE A 275 13.30 -2.04 5.40
N ALA A 276 12.17 -1.40 5.71
CA ALA A 276 12.08 -0.41 6.76
C ALA A 276 11.13 -0.86 7.87
N VAL A 277 11.40 -0.41 9.10
CA VAL A 277 10.51 -0.52 10.24
C VAL A 277 10.21 0.89 10.75
N VAL A 278 8.92 1.21 10.81
CA VAL A 278 8.42 2.49 11.34
C VAL A 278 7.85 2.24 12.72
N HIS A 279 8.51 2.74 13.75
CA HIS A 279 8.07 2.64 15.14
C HIS A 279 7.27 3.89 15.49
N ILE A 280 6.03 3.69 15.95
CA ILE A 280 5.06 4.74 16.25
C ILE A 280 4.74 4.68 17.74
N LYS A 281 4.92 5.80 18.45
CA LYS A 281 4.52 5.90 19.87
C LYS A 281 3.00 5.71 20.03
N PRO A 282 2.54 5.09 21.14
CA PRO A 282 1.12 4.79 21.37
C PRO A 282 0.22 6.02 21.29
N ASP A 283 0.66 7.16 21.82
CA ASP A 283 -0.12 8.40 21.82
C ASP A 283 -0.35 8.94 20.41
N LEU A 284 0.70 8.92 19.58
CA LEU A 284 0.59 9.31 18.18
C LEU A 284 -0.31 8.33 17.41
N TRP A 285 -0.15 7.03 17.62
CA TRP A 285 -1.06 6.05 17.03
C TRP A 285 -2.51 6.27 17.46
N HIS A 286 -2.73 6.57 18.74
CA HIS A 286 -4.04 6.85 19.29
C HIS A 286 -4.66 8.09 18.65
N ALA A 287 -3.89 9.14 18.44
CA ALA A 287 -4.34 10.31 17.69
C ALA A 287 -4.71 9.91 16.26
N LEU A 288 -3.76 9.39 15.48
CA LEU A 288 -3.91 9.12 14.03
C LEU A 288 -5.10 8.22 13.69
N LYS A 289 -5.39 7.20 14.49
CA LYS A 289 -6.51 6.27 14.24
C LYS A 289 -7.89 6.85 14.55
N ASN A 290 -7.93 7.97 15.27
CA ASN A 290 -9.15 8.65 15.67
C ASN A 290 -9.38 9.88 14.79
N GLU A 291 -8.38 10.77 14.75
CA GLU A 291 -8.43 12.05 14.05
C GLU A 291 -7.01 12.50 13.65
N PHE A 292 -6.88 13.24 12.54
CA PHE A 292 -5.63 13.86 12.14
C PHE A 292 -5.90 15.29 11.65
N PRO A 293 -5.03 16.26 11.95
CA PRO A 293 -5.31 17.68 11.75
C PRO A 293 -5.31 18.08 10.25
N HIS A 294 -6.22 19.00 9.91
CA HIS A 294 -6.32 19.66 8.60
C HIS A 294 -5.28 20.79 8.39
N ARG A 295 -4.05 20.65 8.89
CA ARG A 295 -3.04 21.73 8.85
C ARG A 295 -1.83 21.36 8.00
N GLN A 296 -1.08 22.41 7.59
CA GLN A 296 0.22 22.27 6.94
C GLN A 296 1.25 21.71 7.94
N THR A 297 1.22 20.40 8.11
CA THR A 297 2.16 19.62 8.91
C THR A 297 3.50 19.49 8.16
N ARG A 298 4.64 19.56 8.84
CA ARG A 298 5.97 19.43 8.20
C ARG A 298 6.46 17.99 8.33
N LYS A 299 6.98 17.42 7.25
CA LYS A 299 7.66 16.11 7.31
C LYS A 299 8.97 16.30 8.04
N GLN A 300 9.04 15.81 9.28
CA GLN A 300 10.23 15.87 10.10
C GLN A 300 10.50 14.47 10.64
N GLY A 301 11.76 14.08 10.60
CA GLY A 301 12.12 12.75 11.04
C GLY A 301 13.55 12.44 10.70
N GLU A 302 14.03 11.42 11.40
CA GLU A 302 15.33 10.85 11.18
C GLU A 302 15.15 9.40 10.79
N ILE A 303 16.13 8.93 10.03
CA ILE A 303 16.25 7.55 9.66
C ILE A 303 17.54 7.00 10.24
N HIS A 304 17.45 5.84 10.86
CA HIS A 304 18.61 5.04 11.24
C HIS A 304 18.83 3.97 10.18
N ILE A 305 19.97 4.02 9.50
CA ILE A 305 20.33 3.05 8.47
C ILE A 305 21.31 2.05 9.06
N SER A 306 21.01 0.76 8.98
CA SER A 306 21.86 -0.33 9.44
C SER A 306 22.14 -1.31 8.31
N ASP A 307 23.41 -1.64 8.10
CA ASP A 307 23.81 -2.61 7.09
C ASP A 307 24.04 -4.00 7.71
N ARG A 308 23.65 -5.04 6.98
CA ARG A 308 23.94 -6.45 7.29
C ARG A 308 23.44 -6.96 8.66
N ASN A 309 22.38 -6.36 9.22
CA ASN A 309 21.78 -6.83 10.48
C ASN A 309 20.94 -8.11 10.29
N GLN A 310 21.59 -9.27 10.24
CA GLN A 310 20.94 -10.55 9.97
C GLN A 310 19.81 -10.91 10.96
N THR A 311 19.96 -10.55 12.23
CA THR A 311 18.93 -10.79 13.26
C THR A 311 17.62 -10.08 12.89
N GLN A 312 17.71 -8.82 12.47
CA GLN A 312 16.54 -8.07 12.04
C GLN A 312 15.98 -8.58 10.71
N ARG A 313 16.84 -8.98 9.76
CA ARG A 313 16.39 -9.62 8.51
C ARG A 313 15.53 -10.85 8.76
N LEU A 314 16.02 -11.76 9.61
CA LEU A 314 15.34 -13.02 9.91
C LEU A 314 14.04 -12.76 10.67
N THR A 315 14.05 -11.81 11.61
CA THR A 315 12.84 -11.40 12.34
C THR A 315 11.79 -10.85 11.38
N TYR A 316 12.18 -9.93 10.50
CA TYR A 316 11.31 -9.36 9.49
C TYR A 316 10.76 -10.44 8.54
N ASN A 317 11.59 -11.31 7.98
CA ASN A 317 11.14 -12.39 7.08
C ASN A 317 10.16 -13.35 7.78
N ARG A 318 10.40 -13.72 9.04
CA ARG A 318 9.47 -14.56 9.83
C ARG A 318 8.13 -13.88 10.02
N LEU A 319 8.12 -12.57 10.34
CA LEU A 319 6.89 -11.80 10.47
C LEU A 319 6.15 -11.67 9.13
N THR A 320 6.88 -11.44 8.04
CA THR A 320 6.33 -11.36 6.68
C THR A 320 5.61 -12.65 6.29
N VAL A 321 6.23 -13.81 6.54
CA VAL A 321 5.61 -15.14 6.35
C VAL A 321 4.40 -15.31 7.24
N LYS A 322 4.54 -15.08 8.55
CA LYS A 322 3.46 -15.26 9.54
C LYS A 322 2.21 -14.43 9.23
N GLN A 323 2.40 -13.24 8.66
CA GLN A 323 1.31 -12.28 8.41
C GLN A 323 0.85 -12.24 6.95
N ALA A 324 1.43 -13.06 6.07
CA ALA A 324 0.90 -13.27 4.73
C ALA A 324 -0.52 -13.85 4.79
N ARG A 325 -1.36 -13.52 3.82
CA ARG A 325 -2.68 -14.14 3.65
C ARG A 325 -2.54 -15.53 3.01
N ALA A 326 -1.79 -15.61 1.92
CA ALA A 326 -1.65 -16.81 1.09
C ALA A 326 -0.20 -17.06 0.67
N ALA A 327 0.54 -15.99 0.31
CA ALA A 327 1.90 -16.13 -0.19
C ALA A 327 2.82 -14.98 0.22
N VAL A 328 4.12 -15.29 0.19
CA VAL A 328 5.21 -14.32 0.20
C VAL A 328 5.92 -14.32 -1.16
N TYR A 329 6.71 -13.29 -1.40
CA TYR A 329 7.35 -13.04 -2.69
C TYR A 329 8.78 -12.57 -2.48
N GLY A 330 9.66 -12.90 -3.43
CA GLY A 330 11.04 -12.45 -3.39
C GLY A 330 11.87 -12.87 -4.60
N LEU A 331 13.17 -12.53 -4.54
CA LEU A 331 14.15 -12.72 -5.61
C LEU A 331 14.54 -14.19 -5.87
N SER A 332 14.58 -15.02 -4.84
CA SER A 332 14.91 -16.45 -4.92
C SER A 332 13.69 -17.35 -4.74
N ARG A 333 13.72 -18.50 -5.42
CA ARG A 333 12.77 -19.62 -5.23
C ARG A 333 13.04 -20.46 -3.98
N ASN A 334 14.24 -20.36 -3.38
CA ASN A 334 14.66 -21.23 -2.30
C ASN A 334 14.33 -20.61 -0.93
N ARG A 335 13.55 -21.33 -0.10
CA ARG A 335 13.17 -20.84 1.24
C ARG A 335 14.37 -20.52 2.15
N HIS A 336 15.46 -21.28 2.00
CA HIS A 336 16.65 -21.18 2.86
C HIS A 336 17.39 -19.85 2.71
N ASP A 337 17.26 -19.18 1.56
CA ASP A 337 17.89 -17.88 1.32
C ASP A 337 17.26 -16.77 2.20
N TYR A 338 16.00 -16.98 2.60
CA TYR A 338 15.24 -16.07 3.46
C TYR A 338 15.26 -16.47 4.93
N LEU A 339 15.09 -17.77 5.20
CA LEU A 339 14.98 -18.35 6.52
C LEU A 339 15.78 -19.66 6.55
N PRO A 340 17.07 -19.61 6.94
CA PRO A 340 17.86 -20.81 7.15
C PRO A 340 17.25 -21.64 8.27
N GLU A 341 17.41 -22.95 8.20
CA GLU A 341 17.01 -23.81 9.31
C GLU A 341 17.91 -23.48 10.49
N LEU A 342 17.30 -23.24 11.66
CA LEU A 342 18.06 -23.28 12.90
C LEU A 342 18.48 -24.74 13.08
N PRO A 343 19.76 -25.02 13.37
CA PRO A 343 20.25 -26.37 13.60
C PRO A 343 19.46 -27.11 14.67
#